data_AF-Q8MVB3-F1
#
_entry.id   AF-Q8MVB3-F1
#
_cell.length_a   1.000
_cell.length_b   1.000
_cell.length_c   1.000
_cell.angle_alpha   90.00
_cell.angle_beta   90.00
_cell.angle_gamma   90.00
#
_symmetry.space_group_name_H-M   'P 1'
#
loop_
_entity.id
_entity.type
_entity.pdbx_description
1 polymer ?
#
loop_
_entity_poly.entity_id
_entity_poly.type
_entity_poly.pdbx_seq_one_letter_code
_entity_poly.pdbx_strand_id
1 'polypeptide(L)'
;MRSFATFMSLLTICWGLHEDRLTLANNRFAISLLHGLPTSTETNIFFSPYSISVALGMAFAGARGETREDLFQGFGYARSDINDDVVLEAYASHRTRLRSLRSNSTLDEAIGAAIHERISLLSSFENVLNNSFGADLLKVDFINGGQAAVDVINGWVHGKTRGKINLLFGEPLETITQLVLLNAVYFKGTWDMVFDQRLTTKKTLYERVLYTD
;
A
#
# COMPACT_ATOMS: atom_id res chain seq x y z
N MET A 1 0.12 34.14 -23.70
CA MET A 1 0.93 33.77 -22.51
C MET A 1 0.17 33.87 -21.20
N ARG A 2 -0.55 34.96 -20.89
CA ARG A 2 -1.30 35.09 -19.61
C ARG A 2 -2.39 34.02 -19.41
N SER A 3 -3.18 33.70 -20.43
CA SER A 3 -4.23 32.67 -20.35
C SER A 3 -3.69 31.23 -20.25
N PHE A 4 -2.46 31.00 -20.68
CA PHE A 4 -1.80 29.68 -20.61
C PHE A 4 -1.24 29.43 -19.20
N ALA A 5 -0.71 30.47 -18.55
CA ALA A 5 -0.20 30.40 -17.18
C ALA A 5 -1.33 30.17 -16.16
N THR A 6 -2.49 30.81 -16.31
CA THR A 6 -3.66 30.58 -15.43
C THR A 6 -4.25 29.17 -15.59
N PHE A 7 -4.26 28.63 -16.80
CA PHE A 7 -4.72 27.26 -17.05
C PHE A 7 -3.77 26.22 -16.43
N MET A 8 -2.45 26.41 -16.56
CA MET A 8 -1.45 25.57 -15.88
C MET A 8 -1.58 25.62 -14.35
N SER A 9 -1.81 26.80 -13.76
CA SER A 9 -1.99 26.90 -12.30
C SER A 9 -3.27 26.22 -11.81
N LEU A 10 -4.38 26.32 -12.57
CA LEU A 10 -5.64 25.65 -12.23
C LEU A 10 -5.51 24.13 -12.31
N LEU A 11 -4.81 23.61 -13.33
CA LEU A 11 -4.50 22.18 -13.43
C LEU A 11 -3.66 21.70 -12.25
N THR A 12 -2.60 22.42 -11.87
CA THR A 12 -1.79 22.04 -10.70
C THR A 12 -2.57 22.05 -9.39
N ILE A 13 -3.53 22.97 -9.25
CA ILE A 13 -4.39 23.06 -8.05
C ILE A 13 -5.38 21.88 -8.01
N CYS A 14 -6.02 21.55 -9.14
CA CYS A 14 -6.89 20.38 -9.22
C CYS A 14 -6.14 19.07 -8.94
N TRP A 15 -4.90 18.95 -9.41
CA TRP A 15 -4.06 17.77 -9.20
C TRP A 15 -3.65 17.59 -7.74
N GLY A 16 -3.32 18.69 -7.04
CA GLY A 16 -3.05 18.66 -5.60
C GLY A 16 -4.28 18.30 -4.77
N LEU A 17 -5.45 18.84 -5.15
CA LEU A 17 -6.71 18.61 -4.43
C LEU A 17 -7.15 17.14 -4.41
N HIS A 18 -7.04 16.42 -5.53
CA HIS A 18 -7.43 15.00 -5.57
C HIS A 18 -6.50 14.12 -4.73
N GLU A 19 -5.21 14.43 -4.76
CA GLU A 19 -4.20 13.69 -4.03
C GLU A 19 -4.33 13.91 -2.51
N ASP A 20 -4.60 15.13 -2.07
CA ASP A 20 -4.90 15.43 -0.65
C ASP A 20 -6.16 14.70 -0.16
N ARG A 21 -7.20 14.58 -1.00
CA ARG A 21 -8.42 13.82 -0.67
C ARG A 21 -8.14 12.31 -0.56
N LEU A 22 -7.29 11.76 -1.43
CA LEU A 22 -6.84 10.37 -1.32
C LEU A 22 -6.05 10.16 -0.02
N THR A 23 -5.14 11.07 0.34
CA THR A 23 -4.42 11.01 1.62
C THR A 23 -5.40 11.05 2.81
N LEU A 24 -6.42 11.90 2.76
CA LEU A 24 -7.46 11.95 3.80
C LEU A 24 -8.24 10.62 3.90
N ALA A 25 -8.61 10.02 2.77
CA ALA A 25 -9.27 8.73 2.74
C ALA A 25 -8.39 7.63 3.35
N ASN A 26 -7.13 7.55 2.95
CA ASN A 26 -6.17 6.59 3.48
C ASN A 26 -5.97 6.76 4.99
N ASN A 27 -5.89 7.99 5.50
CA ASN A 27 -5.77 8.24 6.94
C ASN A 27 -7.02 7.82 7.72
N ARG A 28 -8.21 8.05 7.17
CA ARG A 28 -9.46 7.61 7.80
C ARG A 28 -9.57 6.09 7.80
N PHE A 29 -9.27 5.46 6.68
CA PHE A 29 -9.18 4.00 6.57
C PHE A 29 -8.15 3.44 7.57
N ALA A 30 -6.99 4.08 7.73
CA ALA A 30 -5.97 3.67 8.69
C ALA A 30 -6.49 3.62 10.13
N ILE A 31 -7.21 4.66 10.55
CA ILE A 31 -7.80 4.75 11.90
C ILE A 31 -8.89 3.70 12.09
N SER A 32 -9.77 3.54 11.10
CA SER A 32 -10.80 2.50 11.11
C SER A 32 -10.20 1.09 11.16
N LEU A 33 -9.15 0.83 10.40
CA LEU A 33 -8.43 -0.44 10.41
C LEU A 33 -7.75 -0.68 11.75
N LEU A 34 -7.08 0.32 12.33
CA LEU A 34 -6.47 0.21 13.66
C LEU A 34 -7.47 -0.24 14.73
N HIS A 35 -8.69 0.29 14.70
CA HIS A 35 -9.75 -0.14 15.62
C HIS A 35 -10.34 -1.52 15.31
N GLY A 36 -10.23 -1.99 14.07
CA GLY A 36 -10.69 -3.31 13.65
C GLY A 36 -9.66 -4.43 13.87
N LEU A 37 -8.39 -4.10 14.10
CA LEU A 37 -7.35 -5.09 14.36
C LEU A 37 -7.53 -5.72 15.74
N PRO A 38 -7.26 -7.04 15.89
CA PRO A 38 -7.33 -7.69 17.18
C PRO A 38 -6.28 -7.10 18.11
N THR A 39 -6.72 -6.66 19.29
CA THR A 39 -5.85 -6.12 20.34
C THR A 39 -5.66 -7.16 21.44
N SER A 40 -4.43 -7.34 21.89
CA SER A 40 -4.09 -8.12 23.07
C SER A 40 -3.13 -7.33 23.95
N THR A 41 -3.12 -7.61 25.25
CA THR A 41 -2.09 -7.10 26.17
C THR A 41 -0.71 -7.67 25.89
N GLU A 42 -0.65 -8.81 25.21
CA GLU A 42 0.59 -9.56 24.95
C GLU A 42 1.16 -9.31 23.55
N THR A 43 0.47 -8.55 22.68
CA THR A 43 0.85 -8.40 21.28
C THR A 43 0.86 -6.95 20.85
N ASN A 44 2.01 -6.52 20.31
CA ASN A 44 2.15 -5.20 19.71
C ASN A 44 1.43 -5.15 18.36
N ILE A 45 0.87 -3.98 18.04
CA ILE A 45 0.30 -3.71 16.71
C ILE A 45 1.27 -2.85 15.93
N PHE A 46 1.66 -3.33 14.75
CA PHE A 46 2.46 -2.58 13.80
C PHE A 46 2.06 -2.96 12.38
N PHE A 47 1.67 -1.97 11.58
CA PHE A 47 1.29 -2.16 10.18
C PHE A 47 1.47 -0.87 9.39
N SER A 48 1.54 -0.99 8.07
CA SER A 48 1.50 0.16 7.16
C SER A 48 0.10 0.29 6.56
N PRO A 49 -0.74 1.23 7.04
CA PRO A 49 -2.06 1.44 6.46
C PRO A 49 -1.96 1.83 4.98
N TYR A 50 -0.96 2.64 4.63
CA TYR A 50 -0.71 3.05 3.26
C TYR A 50 -0.43 1.86 2.32
N SER A 51 0.38 0.89 2.78
CA SER A 51 0.67 -0.33 2.04
C SER A 51 -0.61 -1.11 1.69
N ILE A 52 -1.49 -1.25 2.67
CA ILE A 52 -2.79 -1.92 2.53
C ILE A 52 -3.70 -1.13 1.60
N SER A 53 -3.79 0.20 1.75
CA SER A 53 -4.56 1.07 0.85
C SER A 53 -4.12 0.91 -0.61
N VAL A 54 -2.81 0.84 -0.90
CA VAL A 54 -2.31 0.64 -2.26
C VAL A 54 -2.71 -0.73 -2.82
N ALA A 55 -2.53 -1.81 -2.05
CA ALA A 55 -2.92 -3.16 -2.47
C ALA A 55 -4.42 -3.25 -2.77
N LEU A 56 -5.25 -2.63 -1.92
CA LEU A 56 -6.69 -2.57 -2.09
C LEU A 56 -7.13 -1.62 -3.20
N GLY A 57 -6.37 -0.54 -3.47
CA GLY A 57 -6.56 0.33 -4.63
C GLY A 57 -6.38 -0.42 -5.95
N MET A 58 -5.45 -1.37 -6.01
CA MET A 58 -5.32 -2.27 -7.17
C MET A 58 -6.53 -3.20 -7.33
N ALA A 59 -7.09 -3.70 -6.23
CA ALA A 59 -8.34 -4.48 -6.28
C ALA A 59 -9.52 -3.64 -6.77
N PHE A 60 -9.63 -2.41 -6.26
CA PHE A 60 -10.63 -1.43 -6.67
C PHE A 60 -10.54 -1.09 -8.17
N ALA A 61 -9.33 -1.00 -8.75
CA ALA A 61 -9.15 -0.80 -10.19
C ALA A 61 -9.81 -1.92 -11.04
N GLY A 62 -9.78 -3.16 -10.56
CA GLY A 62 -10.39 -4.32 -11.22
C GLY A 62 -11.88 -4.50 -10.92
N ALA A 63 -12.36 -3.96 -9.80
CA ALA A 63 -13.74 -4.14 -9.34
C ALA A 63 -14.77 -3.36 -10.18
N ARG A 64 -15.98 -3.90 -10.28
CA ARG A 64 -17.14 -3.33 -10.98
C ARG A 64 -18.42 -3.54 -10.15
N GLY A 65 -19.48 -2.80 -10.49
CA GLY A 65 -20.79 -2.94 -9.84
C GLY A 65 -20.72 -2.74 -8.32
N GLU A 66 -21.49 -3.53 -7.59
CA GLU A 66 -21.61 -3.48 -6.12
C GLU A 66 -20.25 -3.63 -5.43
N THR A 67 -19.38 -4.54 -5.90
CA THR A 67 -18.05 -4.71 -5.33
C THR A 67 -17.21 -3.43 -5.41
N ARG A 68 -17.32 -2.67 -6.51
CA ARG A 68 -16.61 -1.39 -6.61
C ARG A 68 -17.15 -0.37 -5.62
N GLU A 69 -18.46 -0.31 -5.47
CA GLU A 69 -19.13 0.61 -4.54
C GLU A 69 -18.77 0.29 -3.09
N ASP A 70 -18.77 -0.98 -2.69
CA ASP A 70 -18.39 -1.42 -1.35
C ASP A 70 -16.94 -1.03 -1.02
N LEU A 71 -16.02 -1.23 -1.97
CA LEU A 71 -14.63 -0.80 -1.83
C LEU A 71 -14.52 0.72 -1.75
N PHE A 72 -15.30 1.45 -2.55
CA PHE A 72 -15.32 2.91 -2.55
C PHE A 72 -15.76 3.50 -1.21
N GLN A 73 -16.81 2.94 -0.62
CA GLN A 73 -17.31 3.32 0.70
C GLN A 73 -16.35 2.88 1.81
N GLY A 74 -15.94 1.61 1.79
CA GLY A 74 -15.12 0.98 2.82
C GLY A 74 -13.72 1.60 2.97
N PHE A 75 -13.13 2.07 1.87
CA PHE A 75 -11.81 2.71 1.88
C PHE A 75 -11.86 4.20 2.20
N GLY A 76 -13.06 4.72 2.53
CA GLY A 76 -13.25 6.09 2.94
C GLY A 76 -13.14 7.10 1.81
N TYR A 77 -13.20 6.66 0.55
CA TYR A 77 -13.18 7.55 -0.63
C TYR A 77 -14.42 8.45 -0.61
N ALA A 78 -15.60 7.85 -0.51
CA ALA A 78 -16.86 8.59 -0.44
C ALA A 78 -16.88 9.62 0.69
N ARG A 79 -16.42 9.24 1.89
CA ARG A 79 -16.38 10.12 3.06
C ARG A 79 -15.43 11.29 2.88
N SER A 80 -14.43 11.17 2.02
CA SER A 80 -13.34 12.14 1.82
C SER A 80 -13.52 13.00 0.58
N ASP A 81 -14.75 13.01 0.03
CA ASP A 81 -15.16 13.81 -1.12
C ASP A 81 -14.31 13.59 -2.38
N ILE A 82 -13.63 12.44 -2.52
CA ILE A 82 -12.97 12.07 -3.78
C ILE A 82 -14.00 11.37 -4.67
N ASN A 83 -14.09 11.75 -5.94
CA ASN A 83 -14.99 11.09 -6.88
C ASN A 83 -14.36 9.76 -7.35
N ASP A 84 -15.20 8.76 -7.65
CA ASP A 84 -14.75 7.43 -8.12
C ASP A 84 -13.82 7.52 -9.35
N ASP A 85 -14.18 8.35 -10.32
CA ASP A 85 -13.47 8.51 -11.59
C ASP A 85 -12.03 9.02 -11.44
N VAL A 86 -11.73 9.75 -10.37
CA VAL A 86 -10.40 10.35 -10.13
C VAL A 86 -9.54 9.57 -9.13
N VAL A 87 -10.07 8.51 -8.47
CA VAL A 87 -9.30 7.75 -7.45
C VAL A 87 -8.00 7.20 -8.03
N LEU A 88 -8.04 6.61 -9.22
CA LEU A 88 -6.86 6.01 -9.85
C LEU A 88 -5.83 7.06 -10.28
N GLU A 89 -6.30 8.21 -10.75
CA GLU A 89 -5.43 9.36 -11.06
C GLU A 89 -4.77 9.91 -9.78
N ALA A 90 -5.51 9.97 -8.67
CA ALA A 90 -4.98 10.40 -7.38
C ALA A 90 -3.86 9.46 -6.89
N TYR A 91 -3.98 8.14 -7.09
CA TYR A 91 -2.88 7.20 -6.80
C TYR A 91 -1.65 7.46 -7.68
N ALA A 92 -1.85 7.72 -8.98
CA ALA A 92 -0.76 8.05 -9.90
C ALA A 92 -0.02 9.32 -9.46
N SER A 93 -0.77 10.36 -9.06
CA SER A 93 -0.25 11.62 -8.53
C SER A 93 0.50 11.40 -7.23
N HIS A 94 -0.10 10.69 -6.26
CA HIS A 94 0.49 10.37 -4.96
C HIS A 94 1.84 9.67 -5.12
N ARG A 95 1.91 8.64 -5.96
CA ARG A 95 3.14 7.91 -6.27
C ARG A 95 4.22 8.82 -6.88
N THR A 96 3.82 9.69 -7.81
CA THR A 96 4.75 10.64 -8.45
C THR A 96 5.31 11.61 -7.41
N ARG A 97 4.45 12.13 -6.53
CA ARG A 97 4.85 12.99 -5.42
C ARG A 97 5.85 12.28 -4.52
N LEU A 98 5.51 11.10 -3.99
CA LEU A 98 6.37 10.31 -3.10
C LEU A 98 7.76 10.05 -3.69
N ARG A 99 7.85 9.71 -4.98
CA ARG A 99 9.14 9.47 -5.66
C ARG A 99 9.94 10.76 -5.93
N SER A 100 9.27 11.90 -6.03
CA SER A 100 9.91 13.20 -6.29
C SER A 100 10.42 13.89 -5.03
N LEU A 101 9.96 13.47 -3.85
CA LEU A 101 10.35 14.07 -2.57
C LEU A 101 11.83 13.81 -2.30
N ARG A 102 12.63 14.88 -2.28
CA ARG A 102 13.98 14.82 -1.71
C ARG A 102 13.85 14.80 -0.20
N SER A 103 14.20 13.67 0.41
CA SER A 103 14.18 13.47 1.85
C SER A 103 15.52 12.93 2.34
N ASN A 104 15.89 13.31 3.57
CA ASN A 104 17.01 12.69 4.28
C ASN A 104 16.65 11.28 4.80
N SER A 105 15.36 10.93 4.76
CA SER A 105 14.84 9.61 5.05
C SER A 105 14.66 8.80 3.77
N THR A 106 14.78 7.48 3.88
CA THR A 106 14.45 6.53 2.81
C THR A 106 13.02 6.05 2.98
N LEU A 107 12.23 6.14 1.91
CA LEU A 107 10.93 5.49 1.77
C LEU A 107 10.93 4.78 0.42
N ASP A 108 11.01 3.45 0.45
CA ASP A 108 10.91 2.63 -0.75
C ASP A 108 9.58 1.87 -0.76
N GLU A 109 8.97 1.81 -1.93
CA GLU A 109 7.75 1.06 -2.18
C GLU A 109 7.98 -0.04 -3.20
N ALA A 110 7.35 -1.17 -2.94
CA ALA A 110 7.31 -2.33 -3.79
C ALA A 110 5.86 -2.66 -4.07
N ILE A 111 5.43 -2.49 -5.30
CA ILE A 111 4.06 -2.79 -5.71
C ILE A 111 4.14 -3.85 -6.80
N GLY A 112 3.33 -4.89 -6.70
CA GLY A 112 3.37 -6.00 -7.64
C GLY A 112 2.05 -6.72 -7.77
N ALA A 113 1.90 -7.47 -8.85
CA ALA A 113 0.81 -8.40 -9.06
C ALA A 113 1.39 -9.73 -9.53
N ALA A 114 1.27 -10.78 -8.72
CA ALA A 114 1.61 -12.13 -9.11
C ALA A 114 0.39 -12.80 -9.72
N ILE A 115 0.49 -13.14 -11.00
CA ILE A 115 -0.60 -13.59 -11.85
C ILE A 115 -0.33 -15.03 -12.25
N HIS A 116 -1.35 -15.88 -12.20
CA HIS A 116 -1.22 -17.22 -12.73
C HIS A 116 -0.75 -17.19 -14.19
N GLU A 117 0.22 -18.02 -14.56
CA GLU A 117 0.83 -18.01 -15.89
C GLU A 117 -0.19 -18.17 -17.04
N ARG A 118 -1.29 -18.90 -16.80
CA ARG A 118 -2.35 -19.15 -17.79
C ARG A 118 -3.40 -18.04 -17.87
N ILE A 119 -3.35 -17.05 -16.97
CA ILE A 119 -4.26 -15.90 -17.00
C ILE A 119 -3.66 -14.78 -17.81
N SER A 120 -4.47 -14.26 -18.73
CA SER A 120 -4.22 -12.99 -19.40
C SER A 120 -5.09 -11.91 -18.76
N LEU A 121 -4.47 -10.85 -18.26
CA LEU A 121 -5.22 -9.72 -17.73
C LEU A 121 -5.78 -8.90 -18.90
N LEU A 122 -6.87 -8.17 -18.63
CA LEU A 122 -7.34 -7.17 -19.56
C LEU A 122 -6.28 -6.07 -19.70
N SER A 123 -5.98 -5.65 -20.92
CA SER A 123 -4.98 -4.59 -21.17
C SER A 123 -5.30 -3.30 -20.43
N SER A 124 -6.59 -2.99 -20.24
CA SER A 124 -7.03 -1.85 -19.43
C SER A 124 -6.62 -1.97 -17.96
N PHE A 125 -6.68 -3.18 -17.38
CA PHE A 125 -6.26 -3.42 -16.01
C PHE A 125 -4.74 -3.39 -15.87
N GLU A 126 -3.99 -4.02 -16.79
CA GLU A 126 -2.52 -3.94 -16.82
C GLU A 126 -2.04 -2.48 -16.92
N ASN A 127 -2.68 -1.69 -17.78
CA ASN A 127 -2.37 -0.27 -17.92
C ASN A 127 -2.61 0.49 -16.62
N VAL A 128 -3.69 0.21 -15.88
CA VAL A 128 -3.94 0.84 -14.58
C VAL A 128 -2.91 0.42 -13.54
N LEU A 129 -2.59 -0.88 -13.45
CA LEU A 129 -1.56 -1.40 -12.55
C LEU A 129 -0.21 -0.72 -12.77
N ASN A 130 0.18 -0.48 -14.02
CA ASN A 130 1.43 0.20 -14.35
C ASN A 130 1.36 1.74 -14.13
N ASN A 131 0.34 2.38 -14.69
CA ASN A 131 0.27 3.85 -14.74
C ASN A 131 -0.12 4.48 -13.40
N SER A 132 -1.00 3.83 -12.63
CA SER A 132 -1.45 4.36 -11.34
C SER A 132 -0.54 3.92 -10.21
N PHE A 133 -0.11 2.65 -10.22
CA PHE A 133 0.62 2.06 -9.10
C PHE A 133 2.09 1.76 -9.42
N GLY A 134 2.43 1.46 -10.68
CA GLY A 134 3.77 1.00 -11.06
C GLY A 134 4.06 -0.38 -10.55
N ALA A 135 3.03 -1.23 -10.61
CA ALA A 135 3.12 -2.60 -10.18
C ALA A 135 4.01 -3.40 -11.15
N ASP A 136 4.96 -4.15 -10.60
CA ASP A 136 5.63 -5.20 -11.35
C ASP A 136 4.64 -6.35 -11.60
N LEU A 137 4.64 -6.92 -12.80
CA LEU A 137 3.83 -8.11 -13.10
C LEU A 137 4.71 -9.35 -13.02
N LEU A 138 4.34 -10.29 -12.14
CA LEU A 138 5.02 -11.57 -12.00
C LEU A 138 4.12 -12.68 -12.57
N LYS A 139 4.72 -13.60 -13.33
CA LYS A 139 4.04 -14.82 -13.79
C LYS A 139 4.42 -15.97 -12.86
N VAL A 140 3.41 -16.65 -12.32
CA VAL A 140 3.59 -17.68 -11.30
C VAL A 140 2.68 -18.88 -11.62
N ASP A 141 3.19 -20.10 -11.51
CA ASP A 141 2.34 -21.30 -11.58
C ASP A 141 1.77 -21.63 -10.19
N PHE A 142 0.67 -20.98 -9.81
CA PHE A 142 -0.03 -21.29 -8.57
C PHE A 142 -0.68 -22.67 -8.52
N ILE A 143 -0.95 -23.30 -9.68
CA ILE A 143 -1.68 -24.56 -9.73
C ILE A 143 -0.74 -25.75 -9.51
N ASN A 144 0.42 -25.78 -10.20
CA ASN A 144 1.36 -26.90 -10.08
C ASN A 144 2.69 -26.53 -9.41
N GLY A 145 2.95 -25.23 -9.17
CA GLY A 145 4.23 -24.77 -8.65
C GLY A 145 4.42 -24.99 -7.15
N GLY A 146 3.35 -25.19 -6.36
CA GLY A 146 3.43 -25.45 -4.92
C GLY A 146 4.31 -24.42 -4.20
N GLN A 147 5.33 -24.89 -3.47
CA GLN A 147 6.27 -24.01 -2.76
C GLN A 147 7.03 -23.06 -3.68
N ALA A 148 7.41 -23.52 -4.88
CA ALA A 148 8.18 -22.68 -5.82
C ALA A 148 7.41 -21.44 -6.27
N ALA A 149 6.07 -21.52 -6.32
CA ALA A 149 5.22 -20.37 -6.63
C ALA A 149 5.34 -19.27 -5.57
N VAL A 150 5.35 -19.66 -4.30
CA VAL A 150 5.50 -18.76 -3.16
C VAL A 150 6.94 -18.25 -3.05
N ASP A 151 7.94 -19.07 -3.37
CA ASP A 151 9.34 -18.66 -3.36
C ASP A 151 9.64 -17.53 -4.36
N VAL A 152 8.97 -17.53 -5.53
CA VAL A 152 9.04 -16.42 -6.50
C VAL A 152 8.54 -15.11 -5.87
N ILE A 153 7.40 -15.16 -5.17
CA ILE A 153 6.81 -13.99 -4.52
C ILE A 153 7.71 -13.52 -3.37
N ASN A 154 8.12 -14.43 -2.49
CA ASN A 154 8.98 -14.12 -1.34
C ASN A 154 10.34 -13.57 -1.79
N GLY A 155 10.94 -14.13 -2.85
CA GLY A 155 12.18 -13.61 -3.43
C GLY A 155 12.02 -12.19 -3.97
N TRP A 156 10.91 -11.90 -4.65
CA TRP A 156 10.59 -10.54 -5.11
C TRP A 156 10.40 -9.58 -3.93
N VAL A 157 9.62 -9.96 -2.91
CA VAL A 157 9.42 -9.15 -1.69
C VAL A 157 10.75 -8.90 -0.95
N HIS A 158 11.57 -9.94 -0.81
CA HIS A 158 12.88 -9.85 -0.16
C HIS A 158 13.79 -8.85 -0.88
N GLY A 159 13.92 -8.96 -2.20
CA GLY A 159 14.71 -8.03 -3.01
C GLY A 159 14.21 -6.59 -2.89
N LYS A 160 12.89 -6.40 -2.97
CA LYS A 160 12.28 -5.06 -2.92
C LYS A 160 12.33 -4.40 -1.55
N THR A 161 12.37 -5.18 -0.47
CA THR A 161 12.45 -4.68 0.91
C THR A 161 13.88 -4.64 1.44
N ARG A 162 14.89 -4.77 0.56
CA ARG A 162 16.31 -4.81 0.94
C ARG A 162 16.62 -5.87 2.00
N GLY A 163 15.94 -7.01 1.90
CA GLY A 163 16.04 -8.14 2.81
C GLY A 163 15.45 -7.91 4.20
N LYS A 164 14.55 -6.94 4.38
CA LYS A 164 13.87 -6.70 5.66
C LYS A 164 12.62 -7.55 5.84
N ILE A 165 11.93 -7.90 4.76
CA ILE A 165 10.83 -8.86 4.79
C ILE A 165 11.33 -10.12 4.08
N ASN A 166 11.59 -11.17 4.86
CA ASN A 166 12.14 -12.42 4.34
C ASN A 166 11.07 -13.31 3.70
N LEU A 167 9.90 -13.41 4.36
CA LEU A 167 8.80 -14.25 3.93
C LEU A 167 7.50 -13.46 4.11
N LEU A 168 6.73 -13.35 3.04
CA LEU A 168 5.35 -12.87 3.09
C LEU A 168 4.39 -14.04 3.32
N PHE A 169 4.64 -15.16 2.63
CA PHE A 169 3.90 -16.41 2.82
C PHE A 169 4.85 -17.49 3.31
N GLY A 170 4.52 -18.13 4.44
CA GLY A 170 5.30 -19.23 5.00
C GLY A 170 4.95 -20.60 4.40
N GLU A 171 3.77 -20.71 3.80
CA GLU A 171 3.22 -21.95 3.23
C GLU A 171 2.76 -21.71 1.78
N PRO A 172 2.66 -22.77 0.97
CA PRO A 172 2.06 -22.68 -0.37
C PRO A 172 0.65 -22.07 -0.33
N LEU A 173 0.36 -21.21 -1.31
CA LEU A 173 -1.00 -20.71 -1.52
C LEU A 173 -1.90 -21.82 -2.07
N GLU A 174 -3.21 -21.66 -1.90
CA GLU A 174 -4.18 -22.61 -2.44
C GLU A 174 -4.05 -22.73 -3.97
N THR A 175 -4.23 -23.94 -4.51
CA THR A 175 -4.11 -24.22 -5.95
C THR A 175 -5.17 -23.53 -6.81
N ILE A 176 -6.18 -22.92 -6.19
CA ILE A 176 -7.18 -22.09 -6.88
C ILE A 176 -6.75 -20.62 -7.02
N THR A 177 -5.60 -20.24 -6.45
CA THR A 177 -5.08 -18.87 -6.51
C THR A 177 -4.78 -18.46 -7.95
N GLN A 178 -5.30 -17.31 -8.36
CA GLN A 178 -5.16 -16.79 -9.72
C GLN A 178 -4.39 -15.46 -9.78
N LEU A 179 -4.50 -14.65 -8.72
CA LEU A 179 -3.91 -13.33 -8.64
C LEU A 179 -3.62 -13.01 -7.18
N VAL A 180 -2.42 -12.50 -6.91
CA VAL A 180 -2.02 -11.93 -5.62
C VAL A 180 -1.57 -10.50 -5.85
N LEU A 181 -2.25 -9.55 -5.21
CA LEU A 181 -1.89 -8.13 -5.23
C LEU A 181 -0.96 -7.84 -4.06
N LEU A 182 0.23 -7.33 -4.37
CA LEU A 182 1.34 -7.20 -3.44
C LEU A 182 1.66 -5.73 -3.20
N ASN A 183 1.85 -5.39 -1.93
CA ASN A 183 2.53 -4.15 -1.55
C ASN A 183 3.52 -4.44 -0.41
N ALA A 184 4.70 -3.85 -0.48
CA ALA A 184 5.62 -3.75 0.65
C ALA A 184 6.23 -2.34 0.72
N VAL A 185 6.45 -1.87 1.93
CA VAL A 185 7.04 -0.55 2.21
C VAL A 185 8.26 -0.72 3.11
N TYR A 186 9.35 -0.04 2.76
CA TYR A 186 10.53 0.10 3.58
C TYR A 186 10.70 1.56 3.99
N PHE A 187 10.79 1.80 5.29
CA PHE A 187 11.06 3.12 5.83
C PHE A 187 12.32 3.11 6.69
N LYS A 188 13.20 4.09 6.47
CA LYS A 188 14.36 4.36 7.32
C LYS A 188 14.56 5.86 7.44
N GLY A 189 14.27 6.39 8.63
CA GLY A 189 14.56 7.77 8.98
C GLY A 189 15.82 7.88 9.84
N THR A 190 16.43 9.07 9.79
CA THR A 190 17.37 9.51 10.83
C THR A 190 16.64 10.54 11.68
N TRP A 191 16.73 10.43 13.00
CA TRP A 191 16.19 11.45 13.90
C TRP A 191 16.83 12.80 13.59
N ASP A 192 16.01 13.85 13.55
CA ASP A 192 16.51 15.23 13.44
C ASP A 192 17.35 15.59 14.68
N MET A 193 16.88 15.19 15.86
CA MET A 193 17.63 15.22 17.12
C MET A 193 17.92 13.79 17.58
N VAL A 194 19.16 13.34 17.41
CA VAL A 194 19.58 11.98 17.78
C VAL A 194 19.74 11.83 19.30
N PHE A 195 19.36 10.66 19.82
CA PHE A 195 19.57 10.32 21.23
C PHE A 195 21.07 10.13 21.54
N ASP A 196 21.53 10.65 22.68
CA ASP A 196 22.88 10.33 23.19
C ASP A 196 22.89 8.88 23.69
N GLN A 197 23.63 8.02 23.00
CA GLN A 197 23.72 6.59 23.31
C GLN A 197 24.21 6.34 24.74
N ARG A 198 25.03 7.23 25.31
CA ARG A 198 25.55 7.11 26.69
C ARG A 198 24.45 7.22 27.75
N LEU A 199 23.31 7.83 27.39
CA LEU A 199 22.16 7.98 28.27
C LEU A 199 21.16 6.82 28.14
N THR A 200 21.38 5.89 27.22
CA THR A 200 20.53 4.72 27.04
C THR A 200 20.87 3.67 28.09
N THR A 201 19.98 3.50 29.07
CA THR A 201 20.12 2.54 30.16
C THR A 201 18.82 1.74 30.33
N LYS A 202 18.91 0.55 30.93
CA LYS A 202 17.72 -0.25 31.26
C LYS A 202 16.82 0.55 32.21
N LYS A 203 15.54 0.65 31.88
CA LYS A 203 14.49 1.23 32.72
C LYS A 203 13.27 0.33 32.72
N THR A 204 12.44 0.47 33.73
CA THR A 204 11.15 -0.24 33.82
C THR A 204 10.20 0.27 32.74
N LEU A 205 9.63 -0.65 31.96
CA LEU A 205 8.48 -0.42 31.09
C LEU A 205 7.30 -1.18 31.69
N TYR A 206 6.17 -0.52 31.89
CA TYR A 206 4.97 -1.15 32.45
C TYR A 206 4.09 -1.66 31.32
N GLU A 207 4.00 -2.99 31.19
CA GLU A 207 3.07 -3.64 30.26
C GLU A 207 1.65 -3.60 30.83
N ARG A 208 0.66 -3.43 29.95
CA ARG A 208 -0.74 -3.33 30.37
C ARG A 208 -1.23 -4.72 30.81
N VAL A 209 -1.49 -4.91 32.09
CA VAL A 209 -2.21 -6.10 32.60
C VAL A 209 -3.70 -5.75 32.64
N LEU A 210 -4.52 -6.40 31.82
CA LEU A 210 -5.96 -6.34 31.99
C LEU A 210 -6.33 -7.38 33.07
N TYR A 211 -6.84 -6.91 34.20
CA TYR A 211 -7.49 -7.79 35.16
C TYR A 211 -8.78 -8.29 34.50
N THR A 212 -8.87 -9.60 34.29
CA THR A 212 -10.14 -10.27 34.01
C THR A 212 -10.86 -10.44 35.35
N ASP A 213 -11.97 -9.73 35.54
CA ASP A 213 -12.94 -10.04 36.60
C ASP A 213 -13.64 -11.38 36.34
#